data_AF-A0A963GPK4-F1
#
_entry.id   AF-A0A963GPK4-F1
#
_cell.length_a   1.000
_cell.length_b   1.000
_cell.length_c   1.000
_cell.angle_alpha   90.00
_cell.angle_beta   90.00
_cell.angle_gamma   90.00
#
_symmetry.space_group_name_H-M   'P 1'
#
loop_
_entity.id
_entity.type
_entity.pdbx_description
1 polymer ?
#
loop_
_entity_poly.entity_id
_entity_poly.type
_entity_poly.pdbx_seq_one_letter_code
_entity_poly.pdbx_strand_id
1 'polypeptide(L)' 'MSFLDSPISRCEAKRTIVLTDQTQAQCALEHGCEPGTRCPLCGCFVDVSGLSDQTLREVRESEAKP' A
#
# COMPACT_ATOMS: atom_id res chain seq x y z
N MET A 1 14.33 12.79 -11.34
CA MET A 1 13.98 11.38 -11.64
C MET A 1 13.10 10.89 -10.50
N SER A 2 11.79 10.88 -10.69
CA SER A 2 10.86 10.37 -9.68
C SER A 2 10.85 8.86 -9.80
N PHE A 3 11.71 8.20 -9.04
CA PHE A 3 11.56 6.79 -8.73
C PHE A 3 10.35 6.71 -7.82
N LEU A 4 9.16 6.51 -8.40
CA LEU A 4 8.02 6.02 -7.64
C LEU A 4 8.38 4.58 -7.26
N ASP A 5 9.24 4.45 -6.26
CA ASP A 5 9.43 3.21 -5.53
C ASP A 5 8.17 3.07 -4.69
N SER A 6 7.07 2.71 -5.36
CA SER A 6 5.82 2.37 -4.67
C SER A 6 6.20 1.38 -3.60
N PRO A 7 5.89 1.64 -2.32
CA PRO A 7 6.34 0.79 -1.25
C PRO A 7 5.86 -0.63 -1.52
N ILE A 8 6.82 -1.56 -1.62
CA ILE A 8 6.61 -2.98 -1.89
C ILE A 8 7.03 -3.79 -0.67
N SER A 9 6.28 -4.84 -0.39
CA SER A 9 6.66 -5.84 0.62
C SER A 9 6.51 -7.25 0.08
N ARG A 10 7.28 -8.19 0.64
CA ARG A 10 7.19 -9.59 0.28
C ARG A 10 6.09 -10.26 1.11
N CYS A 11 5.07 -10.77 0.45
CA CYS A 11 4.02 -11.56 1.08
C CYS A 11 4.47 -13.02 1.17
N GLU A 12 4.84 -13.49 2.36
CA GLU A 12 5.25 -14.89 2.57
C GLU A 12 4.11 -15.90 2.36
N ALA A 13 2.85 -15.48 2.53
CA ALA A 13 1.69 -16.35 2.31
C ALA A 13 1.52 -16.75 0.83
N LYS A 14 1.83 -15.83 -0.10
CA LYS A 14 1.77 -16.07 -1.55
C LYS A 14 3.15 -16.17 -2.21
N ARG A 15 4.22 -15.98 -1.42
CA ARG A 15 5.63 -15.89 -1.85
C ARG A 15 5.85 -14.93 -3.02
N THR A 16 5.08 -13.86 -3.08
CA THR A 16 5.12 -12.84 -4.14
C THR A 16 5.43 -11.47 -3.53
N ILE A 17 5.83 -10.54 -4.39
CA ILE A 17 5.92 -9.11 -4.06
C ILE A 17 4.51 -8.52 -4.19
N VAL A 18 4.10 -7.75 -3.18
CA VAL A 18 2.82 -7.02 -3.17
C VAL A 18 3.09 -5.54 -2.96
N LEU A 19 2.26 -4.68 -3.54
CA LEU A 19 2.30 -3.25 -3.29
C LEU A 19 1.62 -2.97 -1.95
N THR A 20 2.25 -2.13 -1.13
CA THR A 20 1.71 -1.68 0.16
C THR A 20 1.09 -0.29 0.08
N ASP A 21 1.16 0.36 -1.08
CA ASP A 21 0.43 1.60 -1.42
C ASP A 21 -1.08 1.38 -1.68
N GLN A 22 -1.51 0.12 -1.72
CA GLN A 22 -2.94 -0.23 -1.77
C GLN A 22 -3.46 -0.65 -0.41
N THR A 23 -4.78 -0.65 -0.25
CA THR A 23 -5.43 -1.21 0.95
C THR A 23 -5.27 -2.73 1.04
N GLN A 24 -5.28 -3.24 2.27
CA GLN A 24 -5.25 -4.68 2.52
C GLN A 24 -6.40 -5.42 1.81
N ALA A 25 -7.58 -4.79 1.70
CA ALA A 25 -8.73 -5.33 0.99
C ALA A 25 -8.47 -5.49 -0.52
N GLN A 26 -7.85 -4.49 -1.15
CA GLN A 26 -7.47 -4.59 -2.56
C GLN A 26 -6.41 -5.66 -2.80
N CYS A 27 -5.37 -5.72 -1.96
CA CYS A 27 -4.38 -6.80 -2.03
C CYS A 27 -5.04 -8.18 -1.87
N ALA A 28 -6.01 -8.32 -0.97
CA ALA A 28 -6.73 -9.58 -0.76
C ALA A 28 -7.59 -9.96 -1.98
N LEU A 29 -8.24 -9.00 -2.62
CA LEU A 29 -9.02 -9.21 -3.85
C LEU A 29 -8.11 -9.60 -5.02
N GLU A 30 -6.97 -8.93 -5.19
CA GLU A 30 -6.04 -9.17 -6.28
C GLU A 30 -5.36 -10.54 -6.18
N HIS A 31 -4.92 -10.92 -4.97
CA HIS A 31 -4.19 -12.18 -4.76
C HIS A 31 -5.06 -13.35 -4.29
N GLY A 32 -6.37 -13.13 -4.12
CA GLY A 32 -7.30 -14.14 -3.61
C GLY A 32 -6.85 -14.65 -2.23
N CYS A 33 -6.66 -13.74 -1.27
CA CYS A 33 -6.36 -14.12 0.11
C CYS A 33 -7.58 -14.79 0.74
N GLU A 34 -7.36 -15.89 1.46
CA GLU A 34 -8.44 -16.62 2.11
C GLU A 34 -9.10 -15.79 3.23
N PRO A 35 -10.45 -15.73 3.26
CA PRO A 35 -11.18 -15.04 4.31
C PRO A 35 -10.95 -15.72 5.66
N GLY A 36 -10.56 -14.93 6.67
CA GLY A 36 -10.28 -15.42 8.03
C GLY A 36 -8.81 -15.68 8.33
N THR A 37 -7.92 -15.65 7.33
CA THR A 37 -6.47 -15.75 7.57
C THR A 37 -5.89 -14.39 7.95
N ARG A 38 -5.11 -14.34 9.03
CA ARG A 38 -4.41 -13.12 9.44
C ARG A 38 -3.33 -12.78 8.41
N CYS A 39 -3.46 -11.63 7.75
CA CYS A 39 -2.47 -11.18 6.77
C CYS A 39 -1.12 -10.93 7.48
N PRO A 40 0.01 -11.49 6.99
CA PRO A 40 1.32 -11.26 7.59
C PRO A 40 1.81 -9.82 7.41
N LEU A 41 1.25 -9.10 6.44
CA LEU A 41 1.54 -7.69 6.13
C LEU A 41 0.46 -6.75 6.69
N CYS A 42 -0.35 -7.22 7.64
CA CYS A 42 -1.35 -6.40 8.31
C CYS A 42 -0.64 -5.24 9.03
N GLY A 43 -1.00 -4.00 8.67
CA GLY A 43 -0.33 -2.77 9.15
C GLY A 43 0.78 -2.24 8.24
N CYS A 44 1.15 -2.96 7.17
CA CYS A 44 2.04 -2.43 6.14
C CYS A 44 1.27 -1.68 5.04
N PHE A 45 0.00 -2.01 4.84
CA PHE A 45 -0.87 -1.39 3.84
C PHE A 45 -1.40 -0.02 4.30
N VAL A 46 -1.67 0.86 3.35
CA VAL A 46 -2.37 2.14 3.61
C VAL A 46 -3.87 1.93 3.85
N ASP A 47 -4.49 2.86 4.57
CA ASP A 47 -5.95 2.89 4.78
C ASP A 47 -6.73 3.34 3.54
N VAL A 48 -6.10 4.15 2.66
CA VAL A 48 -6.70 4.67 1.43
C VAL A 48 -5.74 4.44 0.26
N SER A 49 -6.17 3.67 -0.73
CA SER A 49 -5.34 3.34 -1.89
C SER A 49 -5.03 4.57 -2.74
N GLY A 50 -3.76 4.71 -3.13
CA GLY A 50 -3.28 5.86 -3.92
C GLY A 50 -2.92 7.09 -3.08
N LEU A 51 -2.95 6.96 -1.76
CA LEU A 51 -2.38 7.94 -0.83
C LEU A 51 -1.32 7.24 0.02
N SER A 52 -0.11 7.12 -0.51
CA SER A 52 1.06 6.87 0.33
C SER A 52 1.20 8.01 1.36
N ASP A 53 1.75 7.73 2.55
CA ASP A 53 2.06 8.78 3.55
C ASP A 53 2.93 9.90 2.95
N GLN A 54 3.78 9.53 1.99
CA GLN A 54 4.57 10.46 1.17
C GLN A 54 3.67 11.38 0.32
N THR A 55 2.66 10.83 -0.36
CA THR A 55 1.69 11.59 -1.14
C THR A 55 0.83 12.50 -0.25
N LEU A 56 0.45 12.06 0.96
CA LEU A 56 -0.25 12.92 1.91
C LEU A 56 0.58 14.13 2.33
N ARG A 57 1.91 13.96 2.51
CA ARG A 57 2.82 15.09 2.76
C ARG A 57 2.92 16.01 1.55
N GLU A 58 3.12 15.47 0.35
CA GLU A 58 3.26 16.25 -0.88
C GLU A 58 1.98 17.02 -1.26
N VAL A 59 0.80 16.42 -1.07
CA VAL A 59 -0.49 17.11 -1.27
C VAL A 59 -0.63 18.25 -0.28
N ARG A 60 -0.27 18.05 0.99
CA ARG A 60 -0.34 19.09 2.02
C ARG A 60 0.65 20.23 1.78
N GLU A 61 1.79 19.94 1.16
CA GLU A 61 2.79 20.95 0.76
C GLU A 61 2.35 21.71 -0.51
N SER A 62 1.62 21.04 -1.42
CA SER A 62 1.09 21.66 -2.65
C SER A 62 -0.11 22.58 -2.39
N GLU A 63 -0.92 22.30 -1.35
CA GLU A 63 -2.02 23.16 -0.89
C GLU A 63 -1.52 24.40 -0.10
N ALA A 64 -0.22 24.48 0.20
CA ALA A 64 0.37 25.57 0.98
C ALA A 64 1.10 26.64 0.14
N LYS A 65 0.98 26.61 -1.19
CA LYS A 65 1.55 27.64 -2.07
C LYS A 65 0.45 28.59 -2.58
N PRO A 66 0.33 29.81 -2.01
CA PRO A 66 -0.51 30.87 -2.58
C PRO A 66 0.04 31.42 -3.90
#